data_AF-A0A2K2VYF4-F1
#
_entry.id   AF-A0A2K2VYF4-F1
#
_cell.length_a   1.000
_cell.length_b   1.000
_cell.length_c   1.000
_cell.angle_alpha   90.00
_cell.angle_beta   90.00
_cell.angle_gamma   90.00
#
_symmetry.space_group_name_H-M   'P 1'
#
loop_
_entity.id
_entity.type
_entity.pdbx_description
1 polymer ?
#
loop_
_entity_poly.entity_id
_entity_poly.type
_entity_poly.pdbx_seq_one_letter_code
_entity_poly.pdbx_strand_id
1 'polypeptide(L)'
;MMLKRPKSAFSNQRGFTFIELLMVIGILGVLSALAVQQIKFNRENAYDRQAQAMIRNLLTYAAIDEPDPPAGQENQNGTGGSFAVYGYPEVEIPGNVYWKVVNDGDDRWRFYFAHPGGQVGFYFWIPGGTYSGSLDD
;
A
#
# COMPACT_ATOMS: atom_id res chain seq x y z
N MET A 1 44.62 -10.19 65.27
CA MET A 1 43.83 -10.58 64.08
C MET A 1 43.61 -9.33 63.24
N MET A 2 44.16 -9.27 62.03
CA MET A 2 44.23 -8.04 61.22
C MET A 2 43.14 -8.08 60.14
N LEU A 3 42.11 -7.24 60.26
CA LEU A 3 41.01 -7.17 59.28
C LEU A 3 41.48 -6.44 58.01
N LYS A 4 41.54 -7.16 56.89
CA LYS A 4 41.83 -6.61 55.56
C LYS A 4 40.57 -5.87 55.06
N ARG A 5 40.64 -4.54 54.93
CA ARG A 5 39.55 -3.73 54.37
C ARG A 5 39.35 -4.05 52.87
N PRO A 6 38.12 -4.26 52.39
CA PRO A 6 37.87 -4.48 50.96
C PRO A 6 38.22 -3.22 50.17
N LYS A 7 39.04 -3.36 49.12
CA LYS A 7 39.29 -2.28 48.16
C LYS A 7 37.98 -1.99 47.42
N SER A 8 37.41 -0.81 47.62
CA SER A 8 36.20 -0.34 46.94
C SER A 8 36.41 -0.29 45.43
N ALA A 9 35.68 -1.10 44.67
CA ALA A 9 35.72 -1.17 43.21
C ALA A 9 35.01 0.01 42.51
N PHE A 10 35.03 1.22 43.10
CA PHE A 10 34.30 2.39 42.59
C PHE A 10 35.20 3.59 42.22
N SER A 11 36.49 3.37 42.03
CA SER A 11 37.43 4.44 41.68
C SER A 11 37.80 4.46 40.20
N ASN A 12 36.85 4.78 39.29
CA ASN A 12 37.19 5.34 37.96
C ASN A 12 36.00 5.89 37.15
N GLN A 13 34.96 6.46 37.78
CA GLN A 13 33.86 7.08 37.03
C GLN A 13 34.33 8.45 36.50
N ARG A 14 34.97 8.43 35.32
CA ARG A 14 35.20 9.65 34.52
C ARG A 14 33.82 10.20 34.17
N GLY A 15 33.52 11.41 34.65
CA GLY A 15 32.25 12.08 34.36
C GLY A 15 32.11 12.33 32.86
N PHE A 16 30.88 12.19 32.36
CA PHE A 16 30.52 12.49 30.98
C PHE A 16 30.67 13.99 30.72
N THR A 17 31.34 14.37 29.63
CA THR A 17 31.56 15.77 29.30
C THR A 17 30.32 16.38 28.63
N PHE A 18 30.09 17.68 28.84
CA PHE A 18 29.00 18.39 28.17
C PHE A 18 29.12 18.34 26.64
N ILE A 19 30.35 18.31 26.12
CA ILE A 19 30.60 18.25 24.68
C ILE A 19 30.21 16.89 24.09
N GLU A 20 30.43 15.80 24.81
CA GLU A 20 29.97 14.47 24.40
C GLU A 20 28.44 14.43 24.32
N LEU A 21 27.74 15.01 25.30
CA LEU A 21 26.28 15.10 25.25
C LEU A 21 25.80 15.93 24.06
N LEU A 22 26.44 17.08 23.84
CA LEU A 22 26.07 18.05 22.82
C LEU A 22 26.25 17.48 21.41
N MET A 23 27.37 16.79 21.16
CA MET A 23 27.59 16.14 19.87
C MET A 23 26.57 15.02 19.62
N VAL A 24 26.20 14.25 20.65
CA VAL A 24 25.22 13.16 20.51
C VAL A 24 23.83 13.69 20.16
N ILE A 25 23.32 14.70 20.89
CA ILE A 25 22.02 15.29 20.57
C ILE A 25 22.03 15.99 19.20
N GLY A 26 23.18 16.56 18.80
CA GLY A 26 23.36 17.14 17.47
C GLY A 26 23.24 16.11 16.34
N ILE A 27 23.92 14.97 16.48
CA ILE A 27 23.85 13.88 15.50
C ILE A 27 22.45 13.25 15.48
N LEU A 28 21.86 12.98 16.65
CA LEU A 28 20.49 12.44 16.74
C LEU A 28 19.46 13.38 16.12
N GLY A 29 19.63 14.70 16.28
CA GLY A 29 18.81 15.71 15.61
C GLY A 29 18.83 15.57 14.09
N VAL A 30 20.02 15.49 13.49
CA VAL A 30 20.17 15.31 12.03
C VAL A 30 19.60 13.98 11.55
N LEU A 31 19.91 12.87 12.23
CA LEU A 31 19.40 11.54 11.86
C LEU A 31 17.87 11.47 11.95
N SER A 32 17.27 12.06 12.99
CA SER A 32 15.81 12.09 13.15
C SER A 32 15.12 12.89 12.05
N ALA A 33 15.69 14.04 11.64
CA ALA A 33 15.13 14.86 10.58
C ALA A 33 15.08 14.12 9.23
N LEU A 34 16.14 13.39 8.87
CA LEU A 34 16.16 12.57 7.65
C LEU A 34 15.20 11.38 7.73
N ALA A 35 15.13 10.72 8.90
CA ALA A 35 14.26 9.56 9.10
C ALA A 35 12.77 9.90 8.93
N VAL A 36 12.33 11.08 9.38
CA VAL A 36 10.92 11.51 9.24
C VAL A 36 10.47 11.50 7.77
N GLN A 37 11.28 12.05 6.86
CA GLN A 37 10.94 12.08 5.44
C GLN A 37 10.94 10.66 4.85
N GLN A 38 11.92 9.83 5.22
CA GLN A 38 12.00 8.46 4.75
C GLN A 38 10.77 7.63 5.17
N ILE A 39 10.30 7.79 6.41
CA ILE A 39 9.13 7.09 6.92
C ILE A 39 7.88 7.47 6.12
N LYS A 40 7.72 8.75 5.77
CA LYS A 40 6.61 9.23 4.93
C LYS A 40 6.61 8.52 3.57
N PHE A 41 7.73 8.56 2.84
CA PHE A 41 7.83 7.90 1.54
C PHE A 41 7.63 6.39 1.62
N ASN A 42 8.17 5.73 2.64
CA ASN A 42 7.99 4.28 2.81
C ASN A 42 6.53 3.90 3.07
N ARG A 43 5.78 4.73 3.81
CA ARG A 43 4.35 4.53 4.04
C ARG A 43 3.55 4.72 2.76
N GLU A 44 3.78 5.81 2.03
CA GLU A 44 3.18 6.07 0.72
C GLU A 44 3.41 4.91 -0.25
N ASN A 45 4.66 4.44 -0.36
CA ASN A 45 5.00 3.28 -1.19
C ASN A 45 4.33 1.98 -0.72
N ALA A 46 4.18 1.77 0.58
CA ALA A 46 3.49 0.59 1.10
C ALA A 46 1.99 0.61 0.77
N TYR A 47 1.37 1.79 0.83
CA TYR A 47 0.00 2.02 0.42
C TYR A 47 -0.20 1.77 -1.08
N ASP A 48 0.70 2.27 -1.93
CA ASP A 48 0.65 2.01 -3.37
C ASP A 48 0.78 0.50 -3.67
N ARG A 49 1.69 -0.20 -2.98
CA ARG A 49 1.84 -1.66 -3.11
C ARG A 49 0.57 -2.43 -2.71
N GLN A 50 -0.20 -1.93 -1.75
CA GLN A 50 -1.47 -2.56 -1.36
C GLN A 50 -2.49 -2.49 -2.50
N ALA A 51 -2.65 -1.33 -3.14
CA ALA A 51 -3.51 -1.18 -4.31
C ALA A 51 -2.99 -2.01 -5.51
N GLN A 52 -1.68 -2.02 -5.72
CA GLN A 52 -1.04 -2.79 -6.78
C GLN A 52 -1.25 -4.31 -6.61
N ALA A 53 -1.20 -4.83 -5.38
CA ALA A 53 -1.46 -6.23 -5.09
C ALA A 53 -2.89 -6.63 -5.48
N MET A 54 -3.87 -5.76 -5.22
CA MET A 54 -5.27 -6.01 -5.59
C MET A 54 -5.42 -6.17 -7.11
N ILE A 55 -4.82 -5.25 -7.88
CA ILE A 55 -4.85 -5.36 -9.35
C ILE A 55 -4.18 -6.63 -9.84
N ARG A 56 -3.04 -7.03 -9.26
CA ARG A 56 -2.36 -8.26 -9.66
C ARG A 56 -3.23 -9.49 -9.44
N ASN A 57 -3.94 -9.54 -8.32
CA ASN A 57 -4.90 -10.61 -8.05
C ASN A 57 -6.00 -10.62 -9.11
N LEU A 58 -6.66 -9.48 -9.36
CA LEU A 58 -7.72 -9.40 -10.36
C LEU A 58 -7.25 -9.72 -11.78
N LEU A 59 -6.07 -9.24 -12.18
CA LEU A 59 -5.47 -9.56 -13.47
C LEU A 59 -5.19 -11.06 -13.63
N THR A 60 -4.79 -11.72 -12.54
CA THR A 60 -4.55 -13.17 -12.56
C THR A 60 -5.86 -13.93 -12.78
N TYR A 61 -6.97 -13.45 -12.22
CA TYR A 61 -8.29 -13.99 -12.49
C TYR A 61 -8.79 -13.66 -13.89
N ALA A 62 -8.64 -12.41 -14.34
CA ALA A 62 -9.00 -11.96 -15.69
C ALA A 62 -8.28 -12.76 -16.78
N ALA A 63 -7.05 -13.22 -16.51
CA ALA A 63 -6.31 -14.07 -17.46
C ALA A 63 -6.84 -15.52 -17.56
N ILE A 64 -7.67 -15.96 -16.61
CA ILE A 64 -8.29 -17.29 -16.60
C ILE A 64 -9.71 -17.22 -17.16
N ASP A 65 -10.48 -16.23 -16.71
CA ASP A 65 -11.85 -15.95 -17.10
C ASP A 65 -12.01 -14.43 -17.16
N GLU A 66 -12.59 -13.91 -18.24
CA GLU A 66 -12.82 -12.47 -18.44
C GLU A 66 -14.29 -12.17 -18.11
N PRO A 67 -14.65 -12.01 -16.82
CA PRO A 67 -16.04 -11.81 -16.47
C PRO A 67 -16.51 -10.46 -16.97
N ASP A 68 -17.60 -10.48 -17.75
CA ASP A 68 -18.32 -9.27 -18.10
C ASP A 68 -19.07 -8.75 -16.86
N PRO A 69 -18.79 -7.51 -16.38
CA PRO A 69 -19.61 -6.83 -15.40
C PRO A 69 -21.10 -6.91 -15.76
N PRO A 70 -21.99 -7.24 -14.81
CA PRO A 70 -23.42 -7.30 -15.12
C PRO A 70 -23.96 -5.90 -15.47
N ALA A 71 -24.92 -5.86 -16.39
CA ALA A 71 -25.55 -4.63 -16.85
C ALA A 71 -26.07 -3.77 -15.68
N GLY A 72 -25.81 -2.45 -15.71
CA GLY A 72 -26.20 -1.53 -14.65
C GLY A 72 -25.19 -1.43 -13.48
N GLN A 73 -24.11 -2.22 -13.50
CA GLN A 73 -22.95 -2.03 -12.61
C GLN A 73 -21.83 -1.21 -13.27
N GLU A 74 -22.15 -0.47 -14.34
CA GLU A 74 -21.23 0.50 -14.91
C GLU A 74 -20.95 1.68 -13.97
N ASN A 75 -19.73 2.22 -14.06
CA ASN A 75 -19.31 3.47 -13.40
C ASN A 75 -19.38 3.47 -11.86
N GLN A 76 -19.36 2.29 -11.25
CA GLN A 76 -19.37 2.14 -9.80
C GLN A 76 -18.01 2.42 -9.20
N ASN A 77 -18.02 2.93 -7.97
CA ASN A 77 -16.83 3.15 -7.17
C ASN A 77 -17.10 2.85 -5.71
N GLY A 78 -16.05 2.51 -4.98
CA GLY A 78 -16.17 2.15 -3.58
C GLY A 78 -14.83 2.14 -2.87
N THR A 79 -14.85 1.79 -1.60
CA THR A 79 -13.66 1.52 -0.80
C THR A 79 -13.90 0.25 -0.02
N GLY A 80 -12.97 -0.69 -0.08
CA GLY A 80 -13.17 -2.04 0.44
C GLY A 80 -14.27 -2.83 -0.27
N GLY A 81 -14.61 -3.99 0.31
CA GLY A 81 -15.67 -4.87 -0.18
C GLY A 81 -15.13 -6.04 -1.01
N SER A 82 -15.83 -6.40 -2.09
CA SER A 82 -15.49 -7.53 -2.96
C SER A 82 -15.95 -7.26 -4.39
N PHE A 83 -15.28 -7.89 -5.36
CA PHE A 83 -15.67 -7.88 -6.77
C PHE A 83 -16.54 -9.06 -7.19
N ALA A 84 -17.11 -9.83 -6.24
CA ALA A 84 -18.00 -10.95 -6.54
C ALA A 84 -19.20 -10.57 -7.44
N VAL A 85 -19.72 -9.35 -7.29
CA VAL A 85 -20.79 -8.80 -8.15
C VAL A 85 -20.35 -8.72 -9.62
N TYR A 86 -19.05 -8.57 -9.87
CA TYR A 86 -18.44 -8.47 -11.20
C TYR A 86 -17.91 -9.82 -11.71
N GLY A 87 -18.36 -10.94 -11.14
CA GLY A 87 -17.95 -12.28 -11.57
C GLY A 87 -16.56 -12.73 -11.10
N TYR A 88 -15.84 -11.89 -10.36
CA TYR A 88 -14.58 -12.30 -9.73
C TYR A 88 -14.83 -13.22 -8.54
N PRO A 89 -13.89 -14.10 -8.18
CA PRO A 89 -13.98 -14.81 -6.91
C PRO A 89 -13.99 -13.82 -5.75
N GLU A 90 -14.55 -14.27 -4.62
CA GLU A 90 -14.65 -13.44 -3.41
C GLU A 90 -13.27 -13.20 -2.80
N VAL A 91 -12.60 -12.19 -3.32
CA VAL A 91 -11.35 -11.65 -2.81
C VAL A 91 -11.69 -10.35 -2.10
N GLU A 92 -11.45 -10.32 -0.80
CA GLU A 92 -11.68 -9.14 0.02
C GLU A 92 -10.75 -8.00 -0.41
N ILE A 93 -11.36 -6.86 -0.76
CA ILE A 93 -10.70 -5.59 -0.97
C ILE A 93 -10.52 -4.95 0.41
N PRO A 94 -9.29 -4.58 0.80
CA PRO A 94 -9.07 -3.88 2.05
C PRO A 94 -9.91 -2.60 2.15
N GLY A 95 -10.50 -2.34 3.33
CA GLY A 95 -11.37 -1.18 3.60
C GLY A 95 -10.73 0.20 3.40
N ASN A 96 -9.43 0.24 3.15
CA ASN A 96 -8.64 1.43 2.85
C ASN A 96 -8.17 1.48 1.38
N VAL A 97 -8.60 0.57 0.52
CA VAL A 97 -8.30 0.61 -0.92
C VAL A 97 -9.53 1.10 -1.66
N TYR A 98 -9.39 2.23 -2.35
CA TYR A 98 -10.39 2.78 -3.24
C TYR A 98 -10.36 2.04 -4.58
N TRP A 99 -11.54 1.81 -5.14
CA TRP A 99 -11.69 1.22 -6.45
C TRP A 99 -12.76 1.92 -7.28
N LYS A 100 -12.63 1.81 -8.60
CA LYS A 100 -13.61 2.30 -9.57
C LYS A 100 -13.64 1.39 -10.80
N VAL A 101 -14.84 1.02 -11.25
CA VAL A 101 -15.07 0.35 -12.52
C VAL A 101 -15.67 1.36 -13.49
N VAL A 102 -15.11 1.50 -14.69
CA VAL A 102 -15.60 2.42 -15.73
C VAL A 102 -15.80 1.67 -17.02
N ASN A 103 -16.94 1.91 -17.68
CA ASN A 103 -17.14 1.52 -19.07
C ASN A 103 -16.63 2.68 -19.95
N ASP A 104 -15.67 2.43 -20.82
CA ASP A 104 -15.03 3.49 -21.63
C ASP A 104 -15.71 3.72 -22.98
N GLY A 105 -16.96 3.28 -23.15
CA GLY A 105 -17.78 3.54 -24.34
C GLY A 105 -17.45 2.67 -25.56
N ASP A 106 -16.27 2.06 -25.62
CA ASP A 106 -15.79 1.22 -26.73
C ASP A 106 -15.71 -0.28 -26.35
N ASP A 107 -16.74 -0.83 -25.70
CA ASP A 107 -16.80 -2.25 -25.32
C ASP A 107 -15.60 -2.72 -24.48
N ARG A 108 -15.08 -1.88 -23.59
CA ARG A 108 -13.98 -2.21 -22.67
C ARG A 108 -14.25 -1.72 -21.27
N TRP A 109 -13.87 -2.55 -20.30
CA TRP A 109 -14.00 -2.25 -18.89
C TRP A 109 -12.66 -1.84 -18.31
N ARG A 110 -12.64 -0.71 -17.60
CA ARG A 110 -11.49 -0.27 -16.80
C ARG A 110 -11.72 -0.53 -15.34
N PHE A 111 -10.83 -1.30 -14.73
CA PHE A 111 -10.75 -1.43 -13.29
C PHE A 111 -9.62 -0.54 -12.79
N TYR A 112 -9.93 0.36 -11.87
CA TYR A 112 -9.00 1.30 -11.26
C TYR A 112 -8.92 1.08 -9.76
N PHE A 113 -7.71 1.12 -9.21
CA PHE A 113 -7.43 0.96 -7.78
C PHE A 113 -6.45 2.02 -7.32
N ALA A 114 -6.69 2.57 -6.13
CA ALA A 114 -5.77 3.48 -5.47
C ALA A 114 -5.90 3.33 -3.96
N HIS A 115 -4.84 3.67 -3.23
CA HIS A 115 -4.93 3.87 -1.79
C HIS A 115 -4.99 5.38 -1.51
N PRO A 116 -5.88 5.89 -0.64
CA PRO A 116 -6.03 7.33 -0.39
C PRO A 116 -4.80 7.97 0.26
N GLY A 117 -3.99 7.18 0.98
CA GLY A 117 -2.67 7.58 1.47
C GLY A 117 -1.51 7.28 0.51
N GLY A 118 -1.79 6.65 -0.63
CA GLY A 118 -0.82 6.40 -1.70
C GLY A 118 -0.59 7.65 -2.54
N GLN A 119 0.37 7.57 -3.47
CA GLN A 119 0.65 8.65 -4.43
C GLN A 119 0.23 8.28 -5.84
N VAL A 120 0.01 6.99 -6.12
CA VAL A 120 -0.33 6.51 -7.47
C VAL A 120 -1.58 5.65 -7.47
N GLY A 121 -2.35 5.79 -8.55
CA GLY A 121 -3.42 4.88 -8.90
C GLY A 121 -2.98 3.94 -10.01
N PHE A 122 -3.54 2.74 -10.00
CA PHE A 122 -3.25 1.71 -10.96
C PHE A 122 -4.55 1.32 -11.66
N TYR A 123 -4.46 0.87 -12.91
CA TYR A 123 -5.62 0.36 -13.63
C TYR A 123 -5.23 -0.76 -14.58
N PHE A 124 -6.22 -1.54 -14.97
CA PHE A 124 -6.12 -2.45 -16.10
C PHE A 124 -7.42 -2.45 -16.89
N TRP A 125 -7.31 -2.95 -18.12
CA TRP A 125 -8.40 -3.08 -19.06
C TRP A 125 -8.72 -4.54 -19.27
N ILE A 126 -10.01 -4.82 -19.40
CA ILE A 126 -10.51 -6.10 -19.88
C ILE A 126 -11.30 -5.79 -21.14
N PRO A 127 -11.12 -6.54 -22.23
CA PRO A 127 -12.08 -6.48 -23.32
C PRO A 127 -13.47 -6.76 -22.74
N GLY A 128 -14.40 -5.85 -22.97
CA GLY A 128 -15.81 -6.20 -22.83
C GLY A 128 -16.15 -7.07 -24.03
N GLY A 129 -17.00 -8.08 -23.83
CA GLY A 129 -17.54 -8.83 -24.95
C GLY A 129 -18.09 -7.88 -26.02
N THR A 130 -17.44 -7.77 -27.18
CA THR A 130 -17.94 -6.97 -28.30
C THR A 130 -19.02 -7.78 -29.01
N TYR A 131 -20.27 -7.30 -28.98
CA TYR A 131 -21.35 -7.56 -29.93
C TYR A 131 -21.69 -9.02 -30.31
N SER A 132 -22.93 -9.43 -29.98
CA SER A 132 -23.76 -10.14 -30.95
C SER A 132 -23.97 -9.22 -32.15
N GLY A 133 -22.99 -9.17 -33.04
CA GLY A 133 -23.24 -8.80 -34.42
C GLY A 133 -24.13 -9.91 -34.97
N SER A 134 -25.44 -9.64 -34.99
CA SER A 134 -26.30 -10.23 -36.02
C SER A 134 -25.54 -10.08 -37.34
N LEU A 135 -25.16 -11.21 -37.95
CA LEU A 135 -24.75 -11.25 -39.34
C LEU A 135 -25.97 -11.12 -40.28
N ASP A 136 -27.13 -10.77 -39.74
CA ASP A 136 -28.35 -10.47 -40.48
C ASP A 136 -28.66 -8.96 -40.32
N ASP A 137 -28.11 -8.16 -41.24
CA ASP A 137 -28.70 -6.96 -41.86
C ASP A 137 -28.02 -6.74 -43.23
#